data_AF-X0QS03-F1
#
_entry.id   AF-X0QS03-F1
#
_cell.length_a   1.000
_cell.length_b   1.000
_cell.length_c   1.000
_cell.angle_alpha   90.00
_cell.angle_beta   90.00
_cell.angle_gamma   90.00
#
_symmetry.space_group_name_H-M   'P 1'
#
loop_
_entity.id
_entity.type
_entity.pdbx_description
1 polymer ?
#
loop_
_entity_poly.entity_id
_entity_poly.type
_entity_poly.pdbx_seq_one_letter_code
_entity_poly.pdbx_strand_id
1 'polypeptide(L)'
;MGDIVTDRLTASFPDLMDYTFTAALEDKLDHVAEGDQDWKDVLDNFYGEFKTTLERAKEKDGMRPNDPTDVPDVHCDICDRPMQLRTGSTGVFLGCTGYNLPPKERCKGTKNLMPVEAFANLDDAEGDDEAAEVKDLMEKKNAVRNVARR
;
A
#
# COMPACT_ATOMS: atom_id res chain seq x y z
N MET A 1 0.85 6.31 -0.27
CA MET A 1 1.46 5.08 0.31
C MET A 1 2.15 4.26 -0.77
N GLY A 2 1.52 4.07 -1.94
CA GLY A 2 2.13 3.43 -3.11
C GLY A 2 3.53 3.95 -3.41
N ASP A 3 3.68 5.27 -3.61
CA ASP A 3 4.98 5.89 -3.93
C ASP A 3 6.08 5.57 -2.92
N ILE A 4 5.78 5.61 -1.62
CA ILE A 4 6.78 5.31 -0.59
C ILE A 4 7.25 3.86 -0.70
N VAL A 5 6.32 2.92 -0.86
CA VAL A 5 6.63 1.49 -0.99
C VAL A 5 7.42 1.25 -2.28
N THR A 6 6.95 1.80 -3.40
CA THR A 6 7.64 1.72 -4.70
C THR A 6 9.06 2.25 -4.58
N ASP A 7 9.27 3.45 -4.02
CA ASP A 7 10.60 4.02 -3.81
C ASP A 7 11.53 3.11 -2.98
N ARG A 8 11.00 2.48 -1.93
CA ARG A 8 11.79 1.55 -1.09
C ARG A 8 12.14 0.28 -1.86
N LEU A 9 11.17 -0.29 -2.58
CA LEU A 9 11.39 -1.50 -3.36
C LEU A 9 12.34 -1.25 -4.52
N THR A 10 12.20 -0.16 -5.26
CA THR A 10 13.11 0.20 -6.36
C THR A 10 14.53 0.42 -5.87
N ALA A 11 14.72 1.02 -4.69
CA ALA A 11 16.05 1.22 -4.12
C ALA A 11 16.70 -0.08 -3.60
N SER A 12 15.92 -0.99 -3.00
CA SER A 12 16.44 -2.21 -2.36
C SER A 12 16.46 -3.44 -3.29
N PHE A 13 15.58 -3.48 -4.29
CA PHE A 13 15.37 -4.60 -5.21
C PHE A 13 15.28 -4.09 -6.66
N PRO A 14 16.34 -3.45 -7.20
CA PRO A 14 16.29 -2.86 -8.54
C PRO A 14 15.97 -3.87 -9.62
N ASP A 15 16.58 -5.06 -9.57
CA ASP A 15 16.38 -6.10 -10.58
C ASP A 15 14.95 -6.65 -10.55
N LEU A 16 14.36 -6.83 -9.37
CA LEU A 16 12.97 -7.30 -9.24
C LEU A 16 11.95 -6.26 -9.70
N MET A 17 12.28 -4.98 -9.54
CA MET A 17 11.42 -3.86 -9.92
C MET A 17 11.62 -3.42 -11.38
N ASP A 18 12.54 -4.05 -12.10
CA ASP A 18 12.78 -3.75 -13.49
C ASP A 18 11.75 -4.43 -14.41
N TYR A 19 11.29 -3.70 -15.43
CA TYR A 19 10.29 -4.20 -16.37
C TYR A 19 10.80 -5.37 -17.20
N THR A 20 12.11 -5.47 -17.44
CA THR A 20 12.69 -6.56 -18.22
C THR A 20 12.79 -7.86 -17.43
N PHE A 21 12.84 -7.77 -16.10
CA PHE A 21 12.85 -8.95 -15.22
C PHE A 21 11.60 -9.80 -15.37
N THR A 22 10.41 -9.17 -15.37
CA THR A 22 9.16 -9.91 -15.53
C THR A 22 9.12 -10.64 -16.87
N ALA A 23 9.54 -9.99 -17.97
CA ALA A 23 9.62 -10.63 -19.28
C ALA A 23 10.60 -11.83 -19.28
N ALA A 24 11.80 -11.63 -18.72
CA ALA A 24 12.81 -12.69 -18.66
C ALA A 24 12.42 -13.86 -17.74
N LEU A 25 11.57 -13.64 -16.75
CA LEU A 25 11.03 -14.71 -15.91
C LEU A 25 9.97 -15.52 -16.65
N GLU A 26 9.04 -14.86 -17.35
CA GLU A 26 8.02 -15.54 -18.16
C GLU A 26 8.68 -16.41 -19.24
N ASP A 27 9.69 -15.92 -19.95
CA ASP A 27 10.45 -16.70 -20.94
C ASP A 27 11.04 -18.00 -20.33
N LYS A 28 11.55 -17.93 -19.09
CA LYS A 28 12.06 -19.12 -18.38
C LYS A 28 10.94 -20.09 -18.01
N LEU A 29 9.77 -19.57 -17.64
CA LEU A 29 8.61 -20.39 -17.31
C LEU A 29 8.06 -21.12 -18.56
N ASP A 30 8.12 -20.47 -19.72
CA ASP A 30 7.77 -21.10 -20.99
C ASP A 30 8.72 -22.24 -21.34
N HIS A 31 10.04 -22.05 -21.21
CA HIS A 31 11.01 -23.14 -21.42
C HIS A 31 10.81 -24.32 -20.46
N VAL A 32 10.41 -24.06 -19.22
CA VAL A 32 10.02 -25.11 -18.28
C VAL A 32 8.77 -25.86 -18.76
N ALA A 33 7.78 -25.15 -19.30
CA ALA A 33 6.55 -25.75 -19.82
C ALA A 33 6.80 -26.61 -21.07
N GLU A 34 7.75 -26.22 -21.91
CA GLU A 34 8.22 -26.97 -23.08
C GLU A 34 9.08 -28.19 -22.70
N GLY A 35 9.58 -28.23 -21.47
CA GLY A 35 10.44 -29.30 -20.95
C GLY A 35 11.93 -29.11 -21.24
N ASP A 36 12.32 -27.92 -21.71
CA ASP A 36 13.69 -27.56 -22.05
C ASP A 36 14.52 -27.15 -20.81
N GLN A 37 13.86 -26.89 -19.68
CA GLN A 37 14.50 -26.52 -18.41
C GLN A 37 13.83 -27.15 -17.19
N ASP A 38 14.60 -27.53 -16.16
CA ASP A 38 14.06 -28.00 -14.88
C ASP A 38 13.53 -26.81 -14.05
N TRP A 39 12.26 -26.89 -13.66
CA TRP A 39 11.58 -25.86 -12.87
C TRP A 39 12.25 -25.61 -11.51
N LYS A 40 12.86 -26.64 -10.90
CA LYS A 40 13.57 -26.49 -9.62
C LYS A 40 14.82 -25.65 -9.80
N ASP A 41 15.56 -25.86 -10.88
CA ASP A 41 16.75 -25.07 -11.18
C ASP A 41 16.38 -23.60 -11.39
N VAL A 42 15.26 -23.31 -12.06
CA VAL A 42 14.76 -21.93 -12.21
C VAL A 42 14.46 -21.29 -10.84
N LEU A 43 13.74 -22.00 -9.98
CA LEU A 43 13.38 -21.51 -8.65
C LEU A 43 14.59 -21.33 -7.73
N ASP A 44 15.51 -22.29 -7.71
CA ASP A 44 16.69 -22.25 -6.85
C ASP A 44 17.59 -21.08 -7.22
N ASN A 45 17.77 -20.82 -8.52
CA ASN A 45 18.55 -19.67 -9.00
C ASN A 45 17.88 -18.34 -8.61
N PHE A 46 16.58 -18.18 -8.87
CA PHE A 46 15.86 -16.97 -8.49
C PHE A 46 15.89 -16.73 -6.97
N TYR A 47 15.55 -17.76 -6.20
CA TYR A 47 15.45 -17.64 -4.75
C TYR A 47 16.81 -17.40 -4.09
N GLY A 48 17.89 -17.96 -4.64
CA GLY A 48 19.25 -17.72 -4.15
C GLY A 48 19.65 -16.24 -4.22
N GLU A 49 19.42 -15.60 -5.36
CA GLU A 49 19.71 -14.18 -5.57
C GLU A 49 18.77 -13.28 -4.75
N PHE A 50 17.47 -13.60 -4.78
CA PHE A 50 16.45 -12.89 -4.01
C PHE A 50 16.75 -12.91 -2.51
N LYS A 51 17.09 -14.08 -1.96
CA LYS A 51 17.37 -14.25 -0.53
C LYS A 51 18.57 -13.40 -0.11
N THR A 52 19.63 -13.39 -0.90
CA THR A 52 20.82 -12.56 -0.63
C THR A 52 20.44 -11.08 -0.57
N THR A 53 19.65 -10.61 -1.52
CA THR A 53 19.16 -9.23 -1.57
C THR A 53 18.24 -8.91 -0.39
N LEU A 54 17.37 -9.85 0.00
CA LEU A 54 16.47 -9.73 1.13
C LEU A 54 17.22 -9.62 2.47
N GLU A 55 18.26 -10.43 2.68
CA GLU A 55 19.06 -10.35 3.91
C GLU A 55 19.80 -9.01 3.99
N ARG A 56 20.38 -8.54 2.89
CA ARG A 56 20.96 -7.19 2.81
C ARG A 56 19.93 -6.09 3.11
N ALA A 57 18.71 -6.22 2.60
CA ALA A 57 17.64 -5.26 2.85
C ALA A 57 17.18 -5.23 4.32
N LYS A 58 17.34 -6.32 5.07
CA LYS A 58 17.02 -6.38 6.51
C LYS A 58 18.11 -5.78 7.41
N GLU A 59 19.33 -5.63 6.89
CA GLU A 59 20.42 -5.03 7.65
C GLU A 59 20.12 -3.57 8.00
N LYS A 60 20.82 -3.05 9.00
CA LYS A 60 20.63 -1.67 9.50
C LYS A 60 20.80 -0.61 8.42
N ASP A 61 21.71 -0.84 7.47
CA ASP A 61 22.00 0.05 6.34
C ASP A 61 21.34 -0.43 5.03
N GLY A 62 20.39 -1.38 5.13
CA GLY A 62 19.66 -1.97 4.02
C GLY A 62 18.50 -1.10 3.54
N MET A 63 17.28 -1.63 3.64
CA MET A 63 16.09 -0.91 3.22
C MET A 63 15.81 0.27 4.16
N ARG A 64 15.62 1.45 3.58
CA ARG A 64 15.35 2.68 4.34
C ARG A 64 14.05 2.55 5.16
N PRO A 65 14.07 2.79 6.48
CA PRO A 65 12.89 2.67 7.32
C PRO A 65 11.83 3.73 6.99
N ASN A 66 10.60 3.48 7.43
CA ASN A 66 9.48 4.42 7.38
C ASN A 66 9.32 5.09 8.75
N ASP A 67 10.37 5.78 9.19
CA ASP A 67 10.39 6.41 10.51
C ASP A 67 9.49 7.65 10.58
N PRO A 68 8.81 7.87 11.72
CA PRO A 68 8.02 9.07 11.94
C PRO A 68 8.91 10.31 11.98
N THR A 69 8.39 11.43 11.47
CA THR A 69 9.07 12.74 11.52
C THR A 69 8.49 13.58 12.66
N ASP A 70 9.33 14.09 13.55
CA ASP A 70 8.87 14.94 14.66
C ASP A 70 8.34 16.30 14.17
N VAL A 71 7.21 16.73 14.71
CA VAL A 71 6.57 18.02 14.42
C VAL A 71 6.35 18.75 15.74
N PRO A 72 7.36 19.47 16.26
CA PRO A 72 7.32 20.06 17.60
C PRO A 72 6.24 21.13 17.77
N ASP A 73 5.83 21.78 16.69
CA ASP A 73 4.85 22.87 16.72
C ASP A 73 3.41 22.38 16.92
N VAL A 74 3.12 21.10 16.65
CA VAL A 74 1.76 20.54 16.75
C VAL A 74 1.64 19.66 17.99
N HIS A 75 0.71 20.04 18.86
CA HIS A 75 0.49 19.40 20.16
C HIS A 75 -0.75 18.49 20.13
N CYS A 76 -0.70 17.41 20.92
CA CYS A 76 -1.78 16.45 21.07
C CYS A 76 -2.89 17.01 21.97
N ASP A 77 -4.15 16.95 21.54
CA ASP A 77 -5.29 17.49 22.30
C ASP A 77 -5.59 16.75 23.62
N ILE A 78 -5.01 15.56 23.80
CA ILE A 78 -5.27 14.70 24.98
C ILE A 78 -4.23 14.91 26.08
N CYS A 79 -2.96 15.08 25.71
CA CYS A 79 -1.86 15.10 26.68
C CYS A 79 -0.83 16.20 26.44
N ASP A 80 -1.08 17.07 25.47
CA ASP A 80 -0.26 18.25 25.14
C ASP A 80 1.20 17.96 24.78
N ARG A 81 1.52 16.70 24.46
CA ARG A 81 2.86 16.33 23.96
C ARG A 81 2.96 16.64 22.46
N PRO A 82 4.18 16.90 21.95
CA PRO A 82 4.42 17.04 20.53
C PRO A 82 3.91 15.83 19.73
N MET A 83 3.53 16.08 18.48
CA MET A 83 3.09 15.04 17.55
C MET A 83 4.18 14.72 16.53
N GLN A 84 4.04 13.56 15.89
CA GLN A 84 4.91 13.10 14.81
C GLN A 84 4.08 12.81 13.57
N LEU A 85 4.60 13.19 12.41
CA LEU A 85 4.06 12.81 11.11
C LEU A 85 4.34 11.33 10.86
N ARG A 86 3.29 10.57 10.59
CA ARG A 86 3.33 9.13 10.32
C ARG A 86 2.61 8.84 9.02
N THR A 87 3.17 7.92 8.25
CA THR A 87 2.52 7.42 7.04
C THR A 87 2.06 5.99 7.26
N GLY A 88 0.74 5.79 7.25
CA GLY A 88 0.09 4.49 7.30
C GLY A 88 -0.51 4.10 5.95
N SER A 89 -1.20 2.97 5.90
CA SER A 89 -1.91 2.48 4.71
C SER A 89 -2.99 3.46 4.24
N THR A 90 -3.75 4.03 5.17
CA THR A 90 -4.82 5.02 4.92
C THR A 90 -4.28 6.42 4.61
N GLY A 91 -2.97 6.62 4.61
CA GLY A 91 -2.34 7.90 4.29
C GLY A 91 -1.57 8.52 5.45
N VAL A 92 -1.34 9.82 5.37
CA VAL A 92 -0.47 10.57 6.28
C VAL A 92 -1.31 11.16 7.42
N PHE A 93 -0.87 10.97 8.66
CA PHE A 93 -1.53 11.46 9.85
C PHE A 93 -0.50 11.89 10.90
N LEU A 94 -0.95 12.70 11.86
CA LEU A 94 -0.17 13.05 13.04
C LEU A 94 -0.51 12.08 14.18
N GLY A 95 0.50 11.47 14.78
CA GLY A 95 0.37 10.64 15.98
C GLY A 95 1.13 11.24 17.16
N CYS A 96 0.57 11.14 18.37
CA CYS A 96 1.25 11.61 19.58
C CYS A 96 2.59 10.89 19.82
N THR A 97 3.66 11.64 20.13
CA THR A 97 4.96 11.08 20.56
C THR A 97 4.83 10.14 21.77
N GLY A 98 3.84 10.38 22.63
CA GLY A 98 3.52 9.57 23.79
C GLY A 98 3.00 8.16 23.48
N TYR A 99 2.81 7.79 22.21
CA TYR A 99 2.40 6.43 21.85
C TYR A 99 3.46 5.36 22.18
N ASN A 100 4.74 5.74 22.14
CA ASN A 100 5.86 4.83 22.40
C ASN A 100 6.11 4.58 23.91
N LEU A 101 5.37 5.27 24.79
CA LEU A 101 5.50 5.11 26.24
C LEU A 101 4.88 3.79 26.74
N PRO A 102 5.25 3.36 27.97
CA PRO A 102 4.66 2.17 28.59
C PRO A 102 3.13 2.24 28.61
N PRO A 103 2.42 1.09 28.63
CA PRO A 103 0.96 1.06 28.47
C PRO A 103 0.18 1.97 29.43
N LYS A 104 0.71 2.23 30.63
CA LYS A 104 0.10 3.12 31.64
C LYS A 104 0.12 4.61 31.27
N GLU A 105 1.09 5.03 30.46
CA GLU A 105 1.34 6.43 30.07
C GLU A 105 1.18 6.63 28.55
N ARG A 106 0.79 5.58 27.84
CA ARG A 106 0.63 5.58 26.38
C ARG A 106 -0.51 6.50 25.97
N CYS A 107 -0.19 7.50 25.16
CA CYS A 107 -1.19 8.34 24.50
C CYS A 107 -1.50 7.81 23.09
N LYS A 108 -2.78 7.53 22.80
CA LYS A 108 -3.27 7.09 21.48
C LYS A 108 -3.88 8.23 20.64
N GLY A 109 -3.59 9.49 20.98
CA GLY A 109 -4.11 10.63 20.24
C GLY A 109 -3.56 10.69 18.80
N THR A 110 -4.45 10.89 17.85
CA THR A 110 -4.14 11.04 16.42
C THR A 110 -4.92 12.21 15.82
N LYS A 111 -4.37 12.83 14.77
CA LYS A 111 -5.03 13.85 13.95
C LYS A 111 -4.82 13.51 12.48
N ASN A 112 -5.90 13.43 11.71
CA ASN A 112 -5.80 13.21 10.27
C ASN A 112 -5.50 14.55 9.57
N LEU A 113 -4.58 14.51 8.61
CA LEU A 113 -4.20 15.71 7.84
C LEU A 113 -5.01 15.88 6.56
N MET A 114 -5.68 14.82 6.10
CA MET A 114 -6.58 14.88 4.97
C MET A 114 -8.04 14.72 5.46
N PRO A 115 -8.97 15.57 4.99
CA PRO A 115 -10.39 15.36 5.22
C PRO A 115 -10.82 14.01 4.65
N VAL A 116 -11.72 13.31 5.34
CA VAL A 116 -12.28 12.03 4.89
C VAL A 116 -12.89 12.15 3.47
N GLU A 117 -13.40 13.33 3.13
CA GLU A 117 -13.92 13.68 1.80
C GLU A 117 -12.89 13.55 0.66
N ALA A 118 -11.60 13.76 0.94
CA ALA A 118 -10.54 13.60 -0.05
C ALA A 118 -10.33 12.13 -0.45
N PHE A 119 -10.73 11.18 0.40
CA PHE A 119 -10.71 9.75 0.09
C PHE A 119 -11.96 9.29 -0.65
N ALA A 120 -13.09 9.97 -0.48
CA ALA A 120 -14.33 9.66 -1.19
C ALA A 120 -14.21 9.89 -2.71
N ASN A 121 -13.33 10.80 -3.14
CA ASN A 121 -13.14 11.13 -4.56
C ASN A 121 -12.12 10.22 -5.28
N LEU A 122 -11.45 9.29 -4.58
CA LEU A 122 -10.47 8.38 -5.18
C LEU A 122 -11.11 7.09 -5.68
N ASP A 123 -12.24 6.68 -5.10
CA ASP A 123 -13.02 5.53 -5.58
C ASP A 123 -13.88 5.88 -6.82
N ASP A 124 -14.08 7.17 -7.10
CA ASP A 124 -14.83 7.66 -8.27
C ASP A 124 -13.95 7.89 -9.52
N ALA A 125 -12.63 7.68 -9.42
CA ALA A 125 -11.68 8.01 -10.49
C ALA A 125 -11.16 6.79 -11.28
N GLU A 126 -11.53 5.56 -10.92
CA GLU A 126 -11.22 4.34 -11.69
C GLU A 126 -12.51 3.57 -12.04
N GLY A 127 -13.07 3.85 -13.23
CA GLY A 127 -14.04 2.96 -13.90
C GLY A 127 -15.36 3.59 -14.31
N ASP A 128 -15.31 4.59 -15.20
CA ASP A 128 -16.45 5.39 -15.68
C ASP A 128 -17.38 4.67 -16.69
N ASP A 129 -17.54 3.34 -16.64
CA ASP A 129 -18.46 2.61 -17.54
C ASP A 129 -19.44 1.66 -16.81
N GLU A 130 -19.05 1.03 -15.70
CA GLU A 130 -19.92 0.05 -15.00
C GLU A 130 -20.92 0.72 -14.03
N ALA A 131 -20.55 1.87 -13.45
CA ALA A 131 -21.40 2.56 -12.48
C ALA A 131 -22.66 3.19 -13.13
N ALA A 132 -22.57 3.58 -14.40
CA ALA A 132 -23.68 4.15 -15.14
C ALA A 132 -24.76 3.11 -15.47
N GLU A 133 -24.37 1.90 -15.88
CA GLU A 133 -25.32 0.82 -16.18
C GLU A 133 -26.03 0.30 -14.92
N VAL A 134 -25.31 0.17 -13.80
CA VAL A 134 -25.88 -0.28 -12.52
C VAL A 134 -26.89 0.75 -11.98
N LYS A 135 -26.63 2.05 -12.17
CA LYS A 135 -27.54 3.13 -11.76
C LYS A 135 -28.81 3.17 -12.62
N ASP A 136 -28.69 3.00 -13.94
CA ASP A 136 -29.84 2.94 -14.86
C ASP A 136 -30.72 1.69 -14.62
N LEU A 137 -30.11 0.55 -14.29
CA LEU A 137 -30.83 -0.68 -13.88
C LEU A 137 -31.59 -0.51 -12.55
N MET A 138 -31.04 0.25 -11.60
CA MET A 138 -31.68 0.55 -10.31
C MET A 138 -32.87 1.51 -10.46
N GLU A 139 -32.76 2.53 -11.30
CA GLU A 139 -33.85 3.48 -11.60
C GLU A 139 -35.02 2.79 -12.32
N LYS A 140 -34.72 1.92 -13.30
CA LYS A 140 -35.74 1.10 -14.00
C LYS A 140 -36.44 0.12 -13.06
N LYS A 141 -35.73 -0.51 -12.11
CA LYS A 141 -36.33 -1.40 -11.09
C LYS A 141 -37.29 -0.64 -10.15
N ASN A 142 -36.98 0.59 -9.79
CA ASN A 142 -37.86 1.42 -8.94
C ASN A 142 -39.08 1.94 -9.71
N ALA A 143 -38.98 2.16 -11.02
CA ALA A 143 -40.13 2.51 -11.87
C ALA A 143 -41.13 1.34 -12.01
N VAL A 144 -40.65 0.11 -12.22
CA VAL A 144 -41.51 -1.08 -12.35
C VAL A 144 -42.24 -1.41 -11.04
N ARG A 145 -41.60 -1.17 -9.89
CA ARG A 145 -42.19 -1.43 -8.56
C ARG A 145 -43.32 -0.46 -8.19
N ASN A 146 -43.35 0.74 -8.75
CA ASN A 146 -44.41 1.73 -8.50
C ASN A 146 -45.63 1.58 -9.43
N VAL A 147 -45.51 0.87 -10.56
CA VAL A 147 -46.64 0.57 -11.45
C VAL A 147 -47.48 -0.60 -10.92
N ALA A 148 -46.90 -1.54 -10.17
CA ALA A 148 -47.60 -2.70 -9.61
C ALA A 148 -48.37 -2.43 -8.29
N ARG A 149 -48.50 -1.16 -7.88
CA ARG A 149 -49.21 -0.74 -6.65
C ARG A 149 -50.40 0.21 -6.90
N ARG A 150 -50.89 0.30 -8.14
CA ARG A 150 -52.18 0.94 -8.48
C ARG A 150 -53.16 -0.09 -9.01
#